data_AF-A0AAW0KNH3-F1
#
_entry.id   AF-A0AAW0KNH3-F1
#
_cell.length_a   1.000
_cell.length_b   1.000
_cell.length_c   1.000
_cell.angle_alpha   90.00
_cell.angle_beta   90.00
_cell.angle_gamma   90.00
#
_symmetry.space_group_name_H-M   'P 1'
#
loop_
_entity.id
_entity.type
_entity.pdbx_description
1 polymer ?
#
loop_
_entity_poly.entity_id
_entity_poly.type
_entity_poly.pdbx_seq_one_letter_code
_entity_poly.pdbx_strand_id
1 'polypeptide(L)'
;MSKYECPMMSRGEIVAILNESQIANISENDLSKPNFDFVSDLYTRLLFHIDCLHEEEEHGQLEFAALDHLENPDFHVESVRIIKLYNRIKDVLASMDCPKSFTLKDLIKPASDRTELFLSAILNFGLHRQAKLDFLRPIVDELDFLEEQQRESEARISQVSLLDPEEKK
;
A
#
# COMPACT_ATOMS: atom_id res chain seq x y z
N MET A 1 29.77 8.57 -0.91
CA MET A 1 28.35 8.21 -0.77
C MET A 1 27.55 9.46 -1.07
N SER A 2 26.90 9.57 -2.23
CA SER A 2 25.98 10.68 -2.50
C SER A 2 24.85 10.58 -1.47
N LYS A 3 24.57 11.65 -0.72
CA LYS A 3 23.35 11.70 0.11
C LYS A 3 22.18 11.67 -0.87
N TYR A 4 21.43 10.58 -0.88
CA TYR A 4 20.19 10.52 -1.64
C TYR A 4 19.22 11.50 -0.97
N GLU A 5 18.98 12.62 -1.62
CA GLU A 5 17.91 13.54 -1.22
C GLU A 5 16.65 13.05 -1.92
N CYS A 6 15.65 12.66 -1.14
CA CYS A 6 14.34 12.36 -1.68
C CYS A 6 13.80 13.62 -2.38
N PRO A 7 13.42 13.56 -3.67
CA PRO A 7 12.91 14.72 -4.38
C PRO A 7 11.68 15.28 -3.65
N MET A 8 11.79 16.51 -3.17
CA MET A 8 10.66 17.18 -2.52
C MET A 8 9.70 17.67 -3.58
N MET A 9 8.43 17.27 -3.44
CA MET A 9 7.35 17.69 -4.30
C MET A 9 6.77 18.97 -3.71
N SER A 10 6.40 19.91 -4.59
CA SER A 10 5.59 21.05 -4.17
C SER A 10 4.20 20.58 -3.73
N ARG A 11 3.55 21.40 -2.91
CA ARG A 11 2.19 21.11 -2.43
C ARG A 11 1.20 20.91 -3.58
N GLY A 12 1.31 21.72 -4.63
CA GLY A 12 0.47 21.58 -5.83
C GLY A 12 0.67 20.24 -6.54
N GLU A 13 1.91 19.75 -6.65
CA GLU A 13 2.21 18.43 -7.22
C GLU A 13 1.64 17.30 -6.36
N ILE A 14 1.81 17.37 -5.04
CA ILE A 14 1.24 16.38 -4.09
C ILE A 14 -0.27 16.30 -4.28
N VAL A 15 -0.95 17.45 -4.30
CA VAL A 15 -2.40 17.53 -4.47
C VAL A 15 -2.84 17.01 -5.83
N ALA A 16 -2.15 17.39 -6.90
CA ALA A 16 -2.47 16.92 -8.25
C ALA A 16 -2.41 15.39 -8.34
N ILE A 17 -1.33 14.78 -7.87
CA ILE A 17 -1.15 13.32 -7.94
C ILE A 17 -2.17 12.59 -7.07
N LEU A 18 -2.43 13.06 -5.85
CA LEU A 18 -3.43 12.43 -4.98
C LEU A 18 -4.83 12.44 -5.60
N ASN A 19 -5.18 13.52 -6.29
CA ASN A 19 -6.45 13.67 -7.00
C ASN A 19 -6.50 12.80 -8.27
N GLU A 20 -5.47 12.87 -9.12
CA GLU A 20 -5.38 12.15 -10.41
C GLU A 20 -5.36 10.63 -10.20
N SER A 21 -4.63 10.15 -9.19
CA SER A 21 -4.60 8.74 -8.81
C SER A 21 -5.82 8.29 -8.01
N GLN A 22 -6.81 9.17 -7.79
CA GLN A 22 -8.02 8.92 -7.01
C GLN A 22 -7.77 8.42 -5.57
N ILE A 23 -6.60 8.75 -4.99
CA ILE A 23 -6.24 8.39 -3.62
C ILE A 23 -7.00 9.29 -2.65
N ALA A 24 -7.00 10.60 -2.91
CA ALA A 24 -7.70 11.57 -2.08
C ALA A 24 -8.11 12.83 -2.82
N ASN A 25 -9.37 13.25 -2.64
CA ASN A 25 -9.86 14.54 -3.10
C ASN A 25 -9.53 15.64 -2.08
N ILE A 26 -8.41 16.33 -2.28
CA ILE A 26 -7.90 17.34 -1.33
C ILE A 26 -7.47 18.63 -2.04
N SER A 27 -7.29 19.69 -1.27
CA SER A 27 -6.74 20.97 -1.69
C SER A 27 -5.40 21.27 -1.00
N GLU A 28 -4.67 22.26 -1.51
CA GLU A 28 -3.46 22.75 -0.84
C GLU A 28 -3.72 23.28 0.58
N ASN A 29 -4.92 23.79 0.88
CA ASN A 29 -5.23 24.29 2.20
C ASN A 29 -5.24 23.17 3.26
N ASP A 30 -5.64 21.95 2.88
CA ASP A 30 -5.69 20.80 3.78
C ASP A 30 -4.28 20.40 4.28
N LEU A 31 -3.26 20.59 3.44
CA LEU A 31 -1.85 20.35 3.76
C LEU A 31 -1.17 21.50 4.51
N SER A 32 -1.78 22.69 4.53
CA SER A 32 -1.20 23.86 5.21
C SER A 32 -1.25 23.77 6.73
N LYS A 33 -2.31 23.14 7.26
CA LYS A 33 -2.54 22.92 8.70
C LYS A 33 -3.20 21.55 8.89
N PRO A 34 -2.44 20.47 8.63
CA PRO A 34 -2.98 19.12 8.75
C PRO A 34 -3.42 18.86 10.20
N ASN A 35 -4.44 18.02 10.36
CA ASN A 35 -4.85 17.48 11.65
C ASN A 35 -4.70 15.94 11.67
N PHE A 36 -4.82 15.35 12.85
CA PHE A 36 -4.63 13.91 13.04
C PHE A 36 -5.58 13.07 12.18
N ASP A 37 -6.87 13.38 12.16
CA ASP A 37 -7.87 12.60 11.44
C ASP A 37 -7.57 12.61 9.93
N PHE A 38 -7.27 13.79 9.39
CA PHE A 38 -6.91 13.99 7.99
C PHE A 38 -5.65 13.21 7.61
N VAL A 39 -4.58 13.32 8.40
CA VAL A 39 -3.29 12.68 8.08
C VAL A 39 -3.38 11.16 8.22
N SER A 40 -4.11 10.66 9.22
CA SER A 40 -4.29 9.22 9.44
C SER A 40 -5.07 8.57 8.30
N ASP A 41 -6.16 9.20 7.88
CA ASP A 41 -6.96 8.74 6.74
C ASP A 41 -6.16 8.82 5.43
N LEU A 42 -5.44 9.92 5.21
CA LEU A 42 -4.62 10.11 4.01
C LEU A 42 -3.50 9.05 3.90
N TYR A 43 -2.76 8.80 4.98
CA TYR A 43 -1.72 7.76 4.95
C TYR A 43 -2.30 6.36 4.79
N THR A 44 -3.45 6.06 5.41
CA THR A 44 -4.11 4.77 5.22
C THR A 44 -4.45 4.54 3.74
N ARG A 45 -5.12 5.51 3.10
CA ARG A 45 -5.47 5.42 1.67
C ARG A 45 -4.26 5.33 0.77
N LEU A 46 -3.22 6.11 1.08
CA LEU A 46 -1.97 6.11 0.32
C LEU A 46 -1.24 4.76 0.43
N LEU A 47 -1.15 4.20 1.64
CA LEU A 47 -0.51 2.91 1.85
C LEU A 47 -1.28 1.76 1.22
N PHE A 48 -2.61 1.80 1.23
CA PHE A 48 -3.46 0.85 0.50
C PHE A 48 -3.20 0.90 -1.00
N HIS A 49 -3.15 2.12 -1.58
CA HIS A 49 -2.90 2.30 -3.02
C HIS A 49 -1.56 1.72 -3.50
N ILE A 50 -0.53 1.73 -2.65
CA ILE A 50 0.80 1.18 -3.00
C ILE A 50 0.96 -0.29 -2.57
N ASP A 51 -0.13 -1.00 -2.26
CA ASP A 51 -0.15 -2.37 -1.75
C ASP A 51 0.73 -2.58 -0.51
N CYS A 52 0.89 -1.52 0.29
CA CYS A 52 1.61 -1.54 1.55
C CYS A 52 0.66 -1.59 2.74
N LEU A 53 -0.63 -1.85 2.57
CA LEU A 53 -1.55 -2.28 3.62
C LEU A 53 -2.36 -3.44 3.05
N HIS A 54 -2.40 -4.58 3.73
CA HIS A 54 -3.24 -5.71 3.31
C HIS A 54 -4.59 -5.68 4.03
N GLU A 55 -5.66 -6.10 3.37
CA GLU A 55 -7.01 -6.20 3.93
C GLU A 55 -7.09 -7.08 5.20
N GLU A 56 -6.20 -8.06 5.34
CA GLU A 56 -6.09 -8.88 6.56
C GLU A 56 -5.67 -8.05 7.79
N GLU A 57 -4.93 -6.96 7.58
CA GLU A 57 -4.57 -6.01 8.64
C GLU A 57 -5.76 -5.09 9.02
N GLU A 58 -6.74 -4.88 8.14
CA GLU A 58 -7.99 -4.18 8.48
C GLU A 58 -8.95 -5.08 9.28
N HIS A 59 -8.95 -6.39 9.04
CA HIS A 59 -9.93 -7.31 9.64
C HIS A 59 -9.59 -7.78 11.07
N GLY A 60 -8.48 -7.33 11.66
CA GLY A 60 -8.22 -7.40 13.11
C GLY A 60 -8.14 -8.80 13.75
N GLN A 61 -8.26 -9.89 12.98
CA GLN A 61 -8.45 -11.23 13.55
C GLN A 61 -7.24 -11.73 14.36
N LEU A 62 -6.02 -11.38 13.98
CA LEU A 62 -4.81 -11.72 14.74
C LEU A 62 -4.59 -10.81 15.97
N GLU A 63 -5.22 -9.63 15.98
CA GLU A 63 -4.88 -8.50 16.85
C GLU A 63 -5.83 -8.39 18.05
N PHE A 64 -7.09 -8.81 17.90
CA PHE A 64 -8.02 -8.97 19.03
C PHE A 64 -7.50 -9.94 20.08
N ALA A 65 -6.83 -11.02 19.66
CA ALA A 65 -6.24 -11.98 20.59
C ALA A 65 -5.12 -11.39 21.47
N ALA A 66 -4.37 -10.39 20.96
CA ALA A 66 -3.32 -9.71 21.74
C ALA A 66 -3.91 -8.64 22.68
N LEU A 67 -5.01 -8.00 22.28
CA LEU A 67 -5.76 -7.05 23.12
C LEU A 67 -6.34 -7.74 24.36
N ASP A 68 -6.79 -8.98 24.26
CA ASP A 68 -7.33 -9.77 25.38
C ASP A 68 -6.32 -9.97 26.54
N HIS A 69 -5.03 -9.74 26.30
CA HIS A 69 -3.98 -9.77 27.33
C HIS A 69 -3.77 -8.43 28.04
N LEU A 70 -4.39 -7.34 27.57
CA LEU A 70 -4.35 -6.03 28.22
C LEU A 70 -5.47 -5.88 29.24
N GLU A 71 -5.21 -5.09 30.28
CA GLU A 71 -6.24 -4.74 31.25
C GLU A 71 -7.22 -3.74 30.62
N ASN A 72 -8.51 -4.11 30.52
CA ASN A 72 -9.56 -3.32 29.87
C ASN A 72 -9.31 -3.10 28.35
N PRO A 73 -9.35 -4.17 27.53
CA PRO A 73 -9.03 -4.14 26.10
C PRO A 73 -9.78 -3.06 25.31
N ASP A 74 -11.04 -2.80 25.66
CA ASP A 74 -11.90 -1.82 24.99
C ASP A 74 -11.31 -0.39 24.99
N PHE A 75 -10.56 -0.01 26.03
CA PHE A 75 -9.93 1.32 26.09
C PHE A 75 -8.68 1.44 25.20
N HIS A 76 -8.14 0.32 24.72
CA HIS A 76 -6.89 0.29 23.97
C HIS A 76 -7.09 0.20 22.45
N VAL A 77 -8.30 -0.08 21.97
CA VAL A 77 -8.61 -0.26 20.55
C VAL A 77 -8.08 0.90 19.69
N GLU A 78 -8.32 2.14 20.10
CA GLU A 78 -7.87 3.31 19.34
C GLU A 78 -6.35 3.46 19.38
N SER A 79 -5.72 3.20 20.53
CA SER A 79 -4.27 3.29 20.68
C SER A 79 -3.56 2.27 19.80
N VAL A 80 -4.08 1.03 19.74
CA VAL A 80 -3.54 -0.02 18.89
C VAL A 80 -3.63 0.34 17.42
N ARG A 81 -4.78 0.84 16.96
CA ARG A 81 -4.95 1.32 15.57
C ARG A 81 -3.92 2.39 15.20
N ILE A 82 -3.72 3.38 16.07
CA ILE A 82 -2.74 4.45 15.85
C ILE A 82 -1.31 3.90 15.79
N ILE A 83 -0.93 3.05 16.73
CA ILE A 83 0.42 2.47 16.79
C ILE A 83 0.70 1.58 15.58
N LYS A 84 -0.30 0.84 15.12
CA LYS A 84 -0.20 0.01 13.92
C LYS A 84 0.07 0.86 12.67
N LEU A 85 -0.75 1.89 12.45
CA LEU A 85 -0.56 2.80 11.33
C LEU A 85 0.82 3.48 11.40
N TYR A 86 1.21 3.96 12.58
CA TYR A 86 2.53 4.55 12.81
C TYR A 86 3.67 3.59 12.46
N ASN A 87 3.63 2.35 12.96
CA ASN A 87 4.66 1.35 12.69
C ASN A 87 4.72 1.04 11.19
N ARG A 88 3.56 0.92 10.54
CA ARG A 88 3.51 0.63 9.11
C ARG A 88 4.11 1.74 8.26
N ILE A 89 3.74 3.00 8.51
CA ILE A 89 4.32 4.16 7.83
C ILE A 89 5.83 4.19 8.05
N LYS A 90 6.29 3.93 9.28
CA LYS A 90 7.70 3.92 9.63
C LYS A 90 8.48 2.83 8.87
N ASP A 91 7.94 1.62 8.79
CA ASP A 91 8.58 0.50 8.09
C ASP A 91 8.66 0.75 6.57
N VAL A 92 7.59 1.30 6.00
CA VAL A 92 7.52 1.70 4.59
C VAL A 92 8.53 2.81 4.29
N LEU A 93 8.66 3.83 5.14
CA LEU A 93 9.66 4.88 4.95
C LEU A 93 11.10 4.39 5.16
N ALA A 94 11.30 3.42 6.07
CA ALA A 94 12.61 2.82 6.31
C ALA A 94 13.07 1.98 5.10
N SER A 95 12.17 1.27 4.42
CA SER A 95 12.51 0.50 3.21
C SER A 95 12.87 1.38 2.01
N MET A 96 12.50 2.66 2.03
CA MET A 96 12.86 3.68 1.04
C MET A 96 14.13 4.46 1.38
N ASP A 97 14.85 4.10 2.45
CA ASP A 97 16.00 4.84 2.97
C ASP A 97 15.70 6.34 3.21
N CYS A 98 14.49 6.66 3.69
CA CYS A 98 14.10 8.05 3.93
C CYS A 98 15.04 8.73 4.95
N PRO A 99 15.64 9.89 4.63
CA PRO A 99 16.69 10.50 5.46
C PRO A 99 16.17 11.05 6.79
N LYS A 100 14.85 11.23 6.95
CA LYS A 100 14.23 11.68 8.19
C LYS A 100 13.44 10.53 8.81
N SER A 101 13.60 10.34 10.11
CA SER A 101 12.78 9.40 10.86
C SER A 101 11.35 9.91 11.01
N PHE A 102 10.40 9.03 10.69
CA PHE A 102 9.00 9.22 11.06
C PHE A 102 8.82 8.95 12.55
N THR A 103 8.09 9.82 13.22
CA THR A 103 7.84 9.75 14.66
C THR A 103 6.34 9.79 14.93
N LEU A 104 5.91 9.28 16.08
CA LEU A 104 4.48 9.30 16.44
C LEU A 104 3.89 10.72 16.46
N LYS A 105 4.72 11.74 16.72
CA LYS A 105 4.33 13.15 16.65
C LYS A 105 3.86 13.55 15.25
N ASP A 106 4.45 12.97 14.20
CA ASP A 106 4.13 13.28 12.80
C ASP A 106 2.73 12.79 12.40
N LEU A 107 2.20 11.85 13.17
CA LEU A 107 0.83 11.37 13.03
C LEU A 107 -0.11 12.15 13.95
N ILE A 108 0.17 12.21 15.27
CA ILE A 108 -0.75 12.78 16.28
C ILE A 108 -0.81 14.32 16.24
N LYS A 109 0.30 14.99 15.92
CA LYS A 109 0.42 16.46 15.85
C LYS A 109 1.19 16.84 14.59
N PRO A 110 0.60 16.60 13.40
CA PRO A 110 1.30 16.73 12.14
C PRO A 110 1.72 18.19 11.90
N ALA A 111 2.94 18.35 11.40
CA ALA A 111 3.47 19.63 10.95
C ALA A 111 3.50 19.63 9.42
N SER A 112 3.04 20.71 8.79
CA SER A 112 2.88 20.82 7.33
C SER A 112 4.15 20.43 6.57
N ASP A 113 5.32 20.95 6.97
CA ASP A 113 6.61 20.66 6.34
C ASP A 113 7.01 19.17 6.42
N ARG A 114 6.69 18.52 7.54
CA ARG A 114 6.99 17.09 7.74
C ARG A 114 6.00 16.21 7.01
N THR A 115 4.71 16.56 7.03
CA THR A 115 3.68 15.86 6.27
C THR A 115 4.01 15.88 4.77
N GLU A 116 4.35 17.05 4.22
CA GLU A 116 4.74 17.19 2.80
C GLU A 116 5.97 16.35 2.44
N LEU A 117 6.97 16.30 3.33
CA LEU A 117 8.18 15.52 3.12
C LEU A 117 7.89 14.02 3.05
N PHE A 118 7.10 13.49 3.99
CA PHE A 118 6.80 12.06 4.02
C PHE A 118 5.82 11.66 2.91
N LEU A 119 4.85 12.51 2.58
CA LEU A 119 4.01 12.31 1.40
C LEU A 119 4.83 12.28 0.12
N SER A 120 5.78 13.21 -0.06
CA SER A 120 6.66 13.23 -1.23
C SER A 120 7.46 11.93 -1.35
N ALA A 121 8.00 11.42 -0.24
CA ALA A 121 8.74 10.16 -0.24
C ALA A 121 7.89 8.97 -0.70
N ILE A 122 6.70 8.82 -0.11
CA ILE A 122 5.81 7.70 -0.41
C ILE A 122 5.22 7.82 -1.82
N LEU A 123 4.83 9.02 -2.26
CA LEU A 123 4.29 9.26 -3.60
C LEU A 123 5.33 9.01 -4.69
N ASN A 124 6.56 9.49 -4.51
CA ASN A 124 7.65 9.22 -5.46
C ASN A 124 7.90 7.72 -5.59
N PHE A 125 7.88 6.98 -4.47
CA PHE A 125 7.97 5.54 -4.50
C PHE A 125 6.80 4.91 -5.26
N GLY A 126 5.56 5.33 -4.99
CA GLY A 126 4.36 4.85 -5.67
C GLY A 126 4.44 5.06 -7.19
N LEU A 127 4.82 6.26 -7.64
CA LEU A 127 5.02 6.58 -9.05
C LEU A 127 6.10 5.71 -9.69
N HIS A 128 7.24 5.54 -9.02
CA HIS A 128 8.32 4.70 -9.52
C HIS A 128 7.88 3.23 -9.61
N ARG A 129 7.16 2.73 -8.60
CA ARG A 129 6.60 1.37 -8.59
C ARG A 129 5.64 1.18 -9.76
N GLN A 130 4.71 2.11 -9.98
CA GLN A 130 3.76 2.04 -11.08
C GLN A 130 4.49 1.98 -12.43
N ALA A 131 5.47 2.86 -12.66
CA ALA A 131 6.26 2.86 -13.89
C ALA A 131 7.00 1.52 -14.11
N LYS A 132 7.44 0.84 -13.04
CA LYS A 132 8.04 -0.49 -13.14
C LYS A 132 7.02 -1.58 -13.46
N LEU A 133 5.83 -1.52 -12.86
CA LEU A 133 4.73 -2.45 -13.16
C LEU A 133 4.26 -2.30 -14.61
N ASP A 134 4.10 -1.07 -15.08
CA ASP A 134 3.72 -0.76 -16.47
C ASP A 134 4.76 -1.30 -17.45
N PHE A 135 6.05 -1.18 -17.12
CA PHE A 135 7.13 -1.76 -17.92
C PHE A 135 7.09 -3.29 -17.98
N LEU A 136 6.69 -3.95 -16.89
CA LEU A 136 6.57 -5.41 -16.80
C LEU A 136 5.25 -5.94 -17.40
N ARG A 137 4.28 -5.06 -17.66
CA ARG A 137 2.93 -5.42 -18.13
C ARG A 137 2.93 -6.40 -19.32
N PRO A 138 3.75 -6.23 -20.37
CA PRO A 138 3.75 -7.17 -21.50
C PRO A 138 4.13 -8.60 -21.13
N ILE A 139 5.02 -8.77 -20.14
CA ILE A 139 5.46 -10.08 -19.66
C ILE A 139 4.32 -10.76 -18.88
N VAL A 140 3.60 -9.98 -18.07
CA VAL A 140 2.42 -10.47 -17.34
C VAL A 140 1.32 -10.89 -18.32
N ASP A 141 1.04 -10.06 -19.34
CA ASP A 141 0.03 -10.38 -20.34
C ASP A 141 0.40 -11.63 -21.17
N GLU A 142 1.69 -11.85 -21.46
CA GLU A 142 2.18 -13.08 -22.12
C GLU A 142 2.01 -14.31 -21.23
N LEU A 143 2.31 -14.19 -19.94
CA LEU A 143 2.11 -15.28 -18.97
C LEU A 143 0.64 -15.67 -18.88
N ASP A 144 -0.26 -14.70 -18.72
CA ASP A 144 -1.72 -14.92 -18.66
C ASP A 144 -2.22 -15.65 -19.91
N PHE A 145 -1.71 -15.26 -21.10
CA PHE A 145 -2.04 -15.92 -22.36
C PHE A 145 -1.56 -17.38 -22.42
N LEU A 146 -0.35 -17.66 -21.93
CA LEU A 146 0.19 -19.02 -21.88
C LEU A 146 -0.57 -19.91 -20.90
N GLU A 147 -0.96 -19.38 -19.74
CA GLU A 147 -1.76 -20.10 -18.75
C GLU A 147 -3.13 -20.50 -19.31
N GLU A 148 -3.78 -19.62 -20.08
CA GLU A 148 -5.06 -19.97 -20.73
C GLU A 148 -4.87 -21.05 -21.78
N GLN A 149 -3.83 -20.96 -22.62
CA GLN A 149 -3.53 -22.02 -23.59
C GLN A 149 -3.24 -23.37 -22.93
N GLN A 150 -2.52 -23.36 -21.81
CA GLN A 150 -2.25 -24.56 -21.02
C GLN A 150 -3.58 -25.17 -20.56
N ARG A 151 -4.46 -24.37 -19.96
CA ARG A 151 -5.78 -24.82 -19.48
C ARG A 151 -6.63 -25.42 -20.60
N GLU A 152 -6.66 -24.80 -21.77
CA GLU A 152 -7.36 -25.33 -22.95
C GLU A 152 -6.76 -26.66 -23.45
N SER A 153 -5.43 -26.80 -23.40
CA SER A 153 -4.75 -28.03 -23.80
C SER A 153 -5.05 -29.18 -22.83
N GLU A 154 -5.03 -28.92 -21.53
CA GLU A 154 -5.35 -29.89 -20.48
C GLU A 154 -6.81 -30.34 -20.54
N ALA A 155 -7.73 -29.40 -20.83
CA ALA A 155 -9.14 -29.73 -21.04
C ALA A 155 -9.34 -30.65 -22.25
N ARG A 156 -8.64 -30.40 -23.36
CA ARG A 156 -8.69 -31.26 -24.56
C ARG A 156 -8.12 -32.66 -24.30
N ILE A 157 -6.98 -32.76 -23.61
CA ILE A 157 -6.39 -34.04 -23.22
C ILE A 157 -7.37 -34.83 -22.35
N SER A 158 -8.00 -34.16 -21.38
CA SER A 158 -8.99 -34.77 -20.49
C SER A 158 -10.19 -35.32 -21.28
N GLN A 159 -10.71 -34.56 -22.25
CA GLN A 159 -11.82 -35.01 -23.11
C GLN A 159 -11.47 -36.25 -23.94
N VAL A 160 -10.29 -36.28 -24.56
CA VAL A 160 -9.83 -37.45 -25.35
C VAL A 160 -9.65 -38.67 -24.44
N SER A 161 -9.04 -38.50 -23.27
CA SER A 161 -8.83 -39.60 -22.31
C SER A 161 -10.11 -40.25 -21.78
N LEU A 162 -11.23 -39.50 -21.76
CA LEU A 162 -12.54 -40.01 -21.37
C LEU A 162 -13.27 -40.73 -22.53
N LEU A 163 -12.87 -40.49 -23.77
CA LEU A 163 -13.41 -41.11 -24.97
C LEU A 163 -12.71 -42.43 -25.36
N ASP A 164 -11.58 -42.76 -24.71
CA ASP A 164 -10.81 -44.00 -24.90
C ASP A 164 -10.95 -45.03 -23.75
N PRO A 165 -12.14 -45.57 -23.42
CA PRO A 165 -12.24 -46.74 -22.54
C PRO A 165 -11.96 -48.08 -23.26
N GLU A 166 -11.80 -48.11 -24.59
CA GLU A 166 -11.77 -49.35 -25.39
C GLU A 166 -10.38 -49.99 -25.60
N GLU A 167 -9.26 -49.38 -25.19
CA GLU A 167 -7.92 -49.97 -25.37
C GLU A 167 -7.37 -50.74 -24.14
N LYS A 168 -8.20 -51.05 -23.15
CA LYS A 168 -7.85 -51.99 -22.07
C LYS A 168 -8.61 -53.30 -22.22
N LYS A 169 -8.21 -54.13 -23.18
CA LYS A 169 -8.58 -55.55 -23.24
C LYS A 169 -7.37 -56.43 -23.54
#